data_AF-A0A9C7PLZ4-F1
#
_entry.id   AF-A0A9C7PLZ4-F1
#
_cell.length_a   1.000
_cell.length_b   1.000
_cell.length_c   1.000
_cell.angle_alpha   90.00
_cell.angle_beta   90.00
_cell.angle_gamma   90.00
#
_symmetry.space_group_name_H-M   'P 1'
#
loop_
_entity.id
_entity.type
_entity.pdbx_description
1 polymer ?
#
loop_
_entity_poly.entity_id
_entity_poly.type
_entity_poly.pdbx_seq_one_letter_code
_entity_poly.pdbx_strand_id
1 'polypeptide(L)'
;MQSALSVYMGSEAAKTIGEQGWQAAPFSTLIGASGGPKWLILSELDKVLGQALLLKRGEPMTLLGSSIGTWRHACLSINDPGAAISRLQHAYLYQEYSCARPSPIEVSEVAEQMLREALGPEGARQISNHPTLHNAIVTARAKGVARGESGWKLGVGMATATLGNAISRKGLGLLFDRVAFCHGELNALPFADGFNTQLTAINELNLIPALKASGAIPFLMQCEPSHPRRLRRAFLGRGHH
;
A
#
# COMPACT_ATOMS: atom_id res chain seq x y z
N MET A 1 -1.41 0.55 -36.19
CA MET A 1 -2.00 0.03 -34.94
C MET A 1 -1.31 0.76 -33.79
N GLN A 2 -2.05 1.30 -32.82
CA GLN A 2 -1.44 1.82 -31.59
C GLN A 2 -0.96 0.63 -30.74
N SER A 3 0.23 0.72 -30.16
CA SER A 3 0.72 -0.30 -29.23
C SER A 3 -0.15 -0.30 -27.97
N ALA A 4 -0.53 -1.49 -27.49
CA ALA A 4 -1.27 -1.66 -26.24
C ALA A 4 -0.43 -1.35 -24.99
N LEU A 5 0.90 -1.30 -25.14
CA LEU A 5 1.85 -1.01 -24.07
C LEU A 5 2.94 -0.06 -24.59
N SER A 6 3.16 1.03 -23.86
CA SER A 6 4.30 1.93 -24.05
C SER A 6 5.18 1.85 -22.82
N VAL A 7 6.47 1.55 -23.03
CA VAL A 7 7.46 1.44 -21.95
C VAL A 7 8.42 2.61 -22.05
N TYR A 8 8.56 3.35 -20.96
CA TYR A 8 9.47 4.48 -20.85
C TYR A 8 10.58 4.13 -19.87
N MET A 9 11.83 4.30 -20.28
CA MET A 9 13.01 3.99 -19.47
C MET A 9 14.17 4.89 -19.87
N GLY A 10 15.10 5.11 -18.93
CA GLY A 10 16.34 5.84 -19.21
C GLY A 10 17.29 5.04 -20.11
N SER A 11 18.26 5.72 -20.72
CA SER A 11 19.23 5.11 -21.65
C SER A 11 20.03 3.96 -21.01
N GLU A 12 20.45 4.11 -19.76
CA GLU A 12 21.18 3.06 -19.03
C GLU A 12 20.31 1.81 -18.81
N ALA A 13 19.10 2.00 -18.30
CA ALA A 13 18.15 0.90 -18.11
C ALA A 13 17.81 0.21 -19.43
N ALA A 14 17.61 0.97 -20.51
CA ALA A 14 17.35 0.43 -21.85
C ALA A 14 18.51 -0.42 -22.36
N LYS A 15 19.75 0.05 -22.17
CA LYS A 15 20.95 -0.70 -22.54
C LYS A 15 21.05 -2.00 -21.74
N THR A 16 20.96 -1.93 -20.41
CA THR A 16 21.07 -3.11 -19.54
C THR A 16 19.98 -4.14 -19.84
N ILE A 17 18.72 -3.70 -19.99
CA ILE A 17 17.61 -4.61 -20.29
C ILE A 17 17.73 -5.19 -21.71
N GLY A 18 18.21 -4.40 -22.67
CA GLY A 18 18.44 -4.87 -24.04
C GLY A 18 19.55 -5.94 -24.14
N GLU A 19 20.60 -5.80 -23.34
CA GLU A 19 21.76 -6.73 -23.33
C GLU A 19 21.53 -7.96 -22.44
N GLN A 20 20.90 -7.79 -21.27
CA GLN A 20 20.87 -8.79 -20.20
C GLN A 20 19.45 -9.21 -19.79
N GLY A 21 18.43 -8.61 -20.41
CA GLY A 21 17.03 -8.88 -20.13
C GLY A 21 16.50 -8.18 -18.87
N TRP A 22 15.19 -8.34 -18.65
CA TRP A 22 14.44 -7.68 -17.58
C TRP A 22 14.90 -8.04 -16.16
N GLN A 23 15.51 -9.20 -15.97
CA GLN A 23 16.03 -9.64 -14.66
C GLN A 23 17.24 -8.83 -14.20
N ALA A 24 18.02 -8.29 -15.14
CA ALA A 24 19.16 -7.42 -14.85
C ALA A 24 18.77 -5.96 -14.66
N ALA A 25 17.47 -5.64 -14.70
CA ALA A 25 17.02 -4.25 -14.63
C ALA A 25 17.46 -3.60 -13.30
N PRO A 26 18.07 -2.40 -13.34
CA PRO A 26 18.67 -1.75 -12.17
C PRO A 26 17.62 -1.07 -11.28
N PHE A 27 16.44 -1.66 -11.13
CA PHE A 27 15.34 -1.10 -10.35
C PHE A 27 15.35 -1.68 -8.94
N SER A 28 15.35 -0.81 -7.93
CA SER A 28 15.28 -1.19 -6.52
C SER A 28 13.93 -0.86 -5.86
N THR A 29 13.05 -0.14 -6.56
CA THR A 29 11.73 0.26 -6.03
C THR A 29 10.65 0.08 -7.09
N LEU A 30 9.57 -0.60 -6.73
CA LEU A 30 8.32 -0.64 -7.49
C LEU A 30 7.32 0.32 -6.84
N ILE A 31 6.75 1.23 -7.62
CA ILE A 31 5.75 2.19 -7.14
C ILE A 31 4.36 1.74 -7.58
N GLY A 32 3.49 1.48 -6.61
CA GLY A 32 2.14 1.00 -6.84
C GLY A 32 1.21 2.14 -7.23
N ALA A 33 0.80 2.18 -8.49
CA ALA A 33 -0.18 3.17 -8.95
C ALA A 33 -1.55 2.95 -8.27
N SER A 34 -2.07 4.00 -7.64
CA SER A 34 -3.40 4.01 -7.03
C SER A 34 -4.47 4.45 -8.02
N GLY A 35 -5.72 4.12 -7.74
CA GLY A 35 -6.88 4.52 -8.52
C GLY A 35 -8.07 3.61 -8.25
N GLY A 36 -9.27 4.00 -8.68
CA GLY A 36 -10.46 3.13 -8.58
C GLY A 36 -10.36 1.91 -9.51
N PRO A 37 -11.37 1.62 -10.35
CA PRO A 37 -11.42 0.36 -11.12
C PRO A 37 -10.27 0.16 -12.13
N LYS A 38 -9.43 1.19 -12.37
CA LYS A 38 -8.21 1.10 -13.19
C LYS A 38 -7.26 -0.01 -12.76
N TRP A 39 -7.25 -0.33 -11.47
CA TRP A 39 -6.39 -1.37 -10.92
C TRP A 39 -6.66 -2.75 -11.53
N LEU A 40 -7.86 -3.03 -12.03
CA LEU A 40 -8.24 -4.31 -12.63
C LEU A 40 -7.47 -4.63 -13.92
N ILE A 41 -7.07 -3.60 -14.68
CA ILE A 41 -6.19 -3.79 -15.85
C ILE A 41 -4.74 -3.91 -15.38
N LEU A 42 -4.36 -3.09 -14.39
CA LEU A 42 -3.01 -3.13 -13.83
C LEU A 42 -2.70 -4.45 -13.14
N SER A 43 -3.69 -5.16 -12.59
CA SER A 43 -3.52 -6.45 -11.97
C SER A 43 -3.16 -7.55 -12.98
N GLU A 44 -3.60 -7.46 -14.23
CA GLU A 44 -3.14 -8.38 -15.27
C GLU A 44 -1.67 -8.11 -15.63
N LEU A 45 -1.27 -6.84 -15.64
CA LEU A 45 0.13 -6.47 -15.77
C LEU A 45 0.94 -6.98 -14.56
N ASP A 46 0.42 -6.87 -13.34
CA ASP A 46 1.09 -7.36 -12.13
C ASP A 46 1.32 -8.87 -12.16
N LYS A 47 0.38 -9.66 -12.67
CA LYS A 47 0.58 -11.11 -12.85
C LYS A 47 1.79 -11.39 -13.74
N VAL A 48 1.92 -10.66 -14.86
CA VAL A 48 3.05 -10.79 -15.78
C VAL A 48 4.34 -10.28 -15.15
N LEU A 49 4.33 -9.09 -14.54
CA LEU A 49 5.52 -8.50 -13.91
C LEU A 49 6.00 -9.34 -12.72
N GLY A 50 5.08 -9.85 -11.90
CA GLY A 50 5.40 -10.74 -10.78
C GLY A 50 6.19 -11.96 -11.26
N GLN A 51 5.72 -12.61 -12.32
CA GLN A 51 6.39 -13.76 -12.91
C GLN A 51 7.71 -13.39 -13.62
N ALA A 52 7.71 -12.30 -14.39
CA ALA A 52 8.81 -11.93 -15.27
C ALA A 52 9.95 -11.18 -14.56
N LEU A 53 9.70 -10.57 -13.40
CA LEU A 53 10.65 -9.73 -12.67
C LEU A 53 10.82 -10.12 -11.20
N LEU A 54 9.74 -10.44 -10.49
CA LEU A 54 9.78 -10.49 -9.02
C LEU A 54 10.11 -11.88 -8.47
N LEU A 55 9.53 -12.94 -9.03
CA LEU A 55 9.70 -14.32 -8.52
C LEU A 55 11.14 -14.83 -8.59
N LYS A 56 11.95 -14.33 -9.52
CA LYS A 56 13.33 -14.80 -9.75
C LYS A 56 14.40 -13.83 -9.24
N ARG A 57 13.99 -12.76 -8.55
CA ARG A 57 14.91 -11.73 -8.09
C ARG A 57 15.67 -12.20 -6.86
N GLY A 58 17.00 -12.12 -6.91
CA GLY A 58 17.87 -12.37 -5.76
C GLY A 58 18.04 -11.16 -4.84
N GLU A 59 18.01 -9.96 -5.41
CA GLU A 59 18.20 -8.72 -4.65
C GLU A 59 16.91 -8.24 -3.96
N PRO A 60 17.00 -7.45 -2.87
CA PRO A 60 15.85 -6.80 -2.24
C PRO A 60 15.26 -5.65 -3.07
N MET A 61 13.93 -5.58 -3.17
CA MET A 61 13.16 -4.52 -3.84
C MET A 61 12.14 -3.94 -2.88
N THR A 62 12.07 -2.61 -2.81
CA THR A 62 11.02 -1.91 -2.05
C THR A 62 9.74 -1.82 -2.87
N LEU A 63 8.62 -2.27 -2.31
CA LEU A 63 7.29 -2.13 -2.92
C LEU A 63 6.54 -0.97 -2.25
N LEU A 64 6.72 0.24 -2.78
CA LEU A 64 6.18 1.47 -2.22
C LEU A 64 4.80 1.80 -2.80
N GLY A 65 3.79 2.00 -1.96
CA GLY A 65 2.48 2.40 -2.46
C GLY A 65 1.55 2.97 -1.41
N SER A 66 0.35 3.35 -1.86
CA SER A 66 -0.81 3.62 -1.03
C SER A 66 -2.05 2.95 -1.64
N SER A 67 -3.13 2.85 -0.86
CA SER A 67 -4.43 2.37 -1.33
C SER A 67 -4.34 1.03 -2.07
N ILE A 68 -5.10 0.84 -3.14
CA ILE A 68 -5.11 -0.40 -3.92
C ILE A 68 -3.73 -0.78 -4.47
N GLY A 69 -2.82 0.18 -4.62
CA GLY A 69 -1.43 -0.10 -4.99
C GLY A 69 -0.71 -0.99 -3.96
N THR A 70 -0.95 -0.78 -2.66
CA THR A 70 -0.35 -1.63 -1.60
C THR A 70 -1.02 -2.99 -1.53
N TRP A 71 -2.31 -3.09 -1.86
CA TRP A 71 -3.02 -4.37 -1.87
C TRP A 71 -2.50 -5.27 -2.99
N ARG A 72 -2.23 -4.66 -4.17
CA ARG A 72 -1.55 -5.32 -5.29
C ARG A 72 -0.14 -5.79 -4.91
N HIS A 73 0.65 -4.93 -4.28
CA HIS A 73 1.99 -5.29 -3.78
C HIS A 73 1.97 -6.42 -2.74
N ALA A 74 1.00 -6.39 -1.82
CA ALA A 74 0.78 -7.45 -0.85
C ALA A 74 0.48 -8.78 -1.57
N CYS A 75 -0.38 -8.78 -2.58
CA CYS A 75 -0.64 -9.96 -3.41
C CYS A 75 0.62 -10.45 -4.15
N LEU A 76 1.47 -9.54 -4.63
CA LEU A 76 2.75 -9.89 -5.26
C LEU A 76 3.76 -10.54 -4.30
N SER A 77 3.55 -10.39 -3.00
CA SER A 77 4.47 -10.82 -1.95
C SER A 77 3.97 -12.05 -1.18
N ILE A 78 3.14 -12.88 -1.82
CA ILE A 78 2.77 -14.20 -1.32
C ILE A 78 3.19 -15.29 -2.30
N ASN A 79 3.24 -16.55 -1.86
CA ASN A 79 3.80 -17.66 -2.64
C ASN A 79 3.17 -17.88 -4.03
N ASP A 80 1.88 -17.59 -4.20
CA ASP A 80 1.19 -17.60 -5.49
C ASP A 80 0.55 -16.22 -5.76
N PRO A 81 1.33 -15.28 -6.34
CA PRO A 81 0.84 -13.95 -6.65
C PRO A 81 -0.36 -13.95 -7.60
N GLY A 82 -0.36 -14.85 -8.58
CA GLY A 82 -1.40 -14.90 -9.61
C GLY A 82 -2.76 -15.28 -9.02
N ALA A 83 -2.78 -16.27 -8.13
CA ALA A 83 -3.98 -16.66 -7.41
C ALA A 83 -4.42 -15.58 -6.41
N ALA A 84 -3.48 -14.93 -5.71
CA ALA A 84 -3.77 -13.83 -4.79
C ALA A 84 -4.48 -12.67 -5.48
N ILE A 85 -3.92 -12.23 -6.60
CA ILE A 85 -4.48 -11.17 -7.43
C ILE A 85 -5.87 -11.58 -7.93
N SER A 86 -6.04 -12.83 -8.38
CA SER A 86 -7.33 -13.31 -8.88
C SER A 86 -8.41 -13.34 -7.78
N ARG A 87 -8.05 -13.75 -6.56
CA ARG A 87 -8.95 -13.67 -5.39
C ARG A 87 -9.32 -12.22 -5.07
N LEU A 88 -8.36 -11.30 -5.07
CA LEU A 88 -8.63 -9.88 -4.85
C LEU A 88 -9.56 -9.30 -5.93
N GLN A 89 -9.33 -9.65 -7.20
CA GLN A 89 -10.17 -9.21 -8.31
C GLN A 89 -11.60 -9.70 -8.13
N HIS A 90 -11.76 -10.98 -7.78
CA HIS A 90 -13.07 -11.57 -7.52
C HIS A 90 -13.79 -10.84 -6.37
N ALA A 91 -13.14 -10.74 -5.21
CA ALA A 91 -13.73 -10.09 -4.04
C ALA A 91 -14.09 -8.62 -4.30
N TYR A 92 -13.30 -7.90 -5.10
CA TYR A 92 -13.58 -6.51 -5.49
C TYR A 92 -14.77 -6.37 -6.46
N LEU A 93 -14.88 -7.27 -7.44
CA LEU A 93 -15.94 -7.23 -8.46
C LEU A 93 -17.29 -7.66 -7.90
N TYR A 94 -17.29 -8.63 -6.99
CA TYR A 94 -18.48 -9.23 -6.40
C TYR A 94 -18.73 -8.77 -4.96
N GLN A 95 -18.13 -7.66 -4.53
CA GLN A 95 -18.45 -7.07 -3.24
C GLN A 95 -19.92 -6.66 -3.20
N GLU A 96 -20.60 -6.97 -2.10
CA GLU A 96 -21.99 -6.63 -1.87
C GLU A 96 -22.13 -5.71 -0.66
N TYR A 97 -23.09 -4.80 -0.75
CA TYR A 97 -23.44 -3.89 0.32
C TYR A 97 -24.92 -4.03 0.61
N SER A 98 -25.29 -3.91 1.88
CA SER A 98 -26.65 -3.98 2.40
C SER A 98 -27.60 -2.96 1.77
N CYS A 99 -27.06 -1.85 1.25
CA CYS A 99 -27.82 -0.83 0.56
C CYS A 99 -26.94 0.01 -0.38
N ALA A 100 -27.57 0.89 -1.18
CA ALA A 100 -26.88 1.78 -2.13
C ALA A 100 -25.97 2.83 -1.46
N ARG A 101 -26.09 3.03 -0.14
CA ARG A 101 -25.26 3.96 0.64
C ARG A 101 -24.80 3.26 1.92
N PRO A 102 -23.82 2.34 1.82
CA PRO A 102 -23.36 1.56 2.96
C PRO A 102 -22.77 2.45 4.05
N SER A 103 -22.77 1.95 5.28
CA SER A 103 -22.12 2.65 6.39
C SER A 103 -20.59 2.56 6.29
N PRO A 104 -19.82 3.51 6.85
CA PRO A 104 -18.36 3.40 6.87
C PRO A 104 -17.82 2.17 7.61
N ILE A 105 -18.61 1.61 8.53
CA ILE A 105 -18.29 0.38 9.26
C ILE A 105 -18.36 -0.80 8.29
N GLU A 106 -19.49 -0.93 7.59
CA GLU A 106 -19.72 -2.01 6.62
C GLU A 106 -18.66 -2.01 5.50
N VAL A 107 -18.33 -0.85 4.95
CA VAL A 107 -17.27 -0.77 3.93
C VAL A 107 -15.89 -1.13 4.50
N SER A 108 -15.63 -0.81 5.77
CA SER A 108 -14.39 -1.24 6.45
C SER A 108 -14.34 -2.76 6.61
N GLU A 109 -15.46 -3.37 6.97
CA GLU A 109 -15.60 -4.83 7.12
C GLU A 109 -15.45 -5.54 5.77
N VAL A 110 -16.11 -5.05 4.72
CA VAL A 110 -15.98 -5.57 3.34
C VAL A 110 -14.53 -5.45 2.86
N ALA A 111 -13.87 -4.31 3.09
CA ALA A 111 -12.46 -4.13 2.74
C ALA A 111 -11.53 -5.10 3.46
N GLU A 112 -11.76 -5.29 4.75
CA GLU A 112 -11.01 -6.26 5.54
C GLU A 112 -11.22 -7.69 5.05
N GLN A 113 -12.46 -8.06 4.74
CA GLN A 113 -12.80 -9.37 4.18
C GLN A 113 -12.11 -9.59 2.84
N MET A 114 -12.18 -8.63 1.91
CA MET A 114 -11.49 -8.71 0.62
C MET A 114 -9.98 -8.95 0.79
N LEU A 115 -9.34 -8.23 1.71
CA LEU A 115 -7.91 -8.40 1.99
C LEU A 115 -7.60 -9.78 2.58
N ARG A 116 -8.44 -10.27 3.50
CA ARG A 116 -8.26 -11.60 4.11
C ARG A 116 -8.43 -12.72 3.08
N GLU A 117 -9.43 -12.62 2.20
CA GLU A 117 -9.66 -13.57 1.12
C GLU A 117 -8.50 -13.55 0.09
N ALA A 118 -8.06 -12.36 -0.30
CA ALA A 118 -6.94 -12.20 -1.23
C ALA A 118 -5.65 -12.83 -0.70
N LEU A 119 -5.29 -12.52 0.55
CA LEU A 119 -3.99 -12.89 1.11
C LEU A 119 -3.99 -14.28 1.77
N GLY A 120 -5.15 -14.77 2.18
CA GLY A 120 -5.26 -16.03 2.92
C GLY A 120 -4.69 -15.94 4.35
N PRO A 121 -4.80 -17.04 5.13
CA PRO A 121 -4.43 -17.05 6.54
C PRO A 121 -2.93 -16.78 6.78
N GLU A 122 -2.07 -17.25 5.87
CA GLU A 122 -0.61 -17.12 5.99
C GLU A 122 -0.06 -15.86 5.33
N GLY A 123 -0.90 -15.11 4.60
CA GLY A 123 -0.44 -13.99 3.80
C GLY A 123 0.26 -12.92 4.63
N ALA A 124 -0.24 -12.64 5.84
CA ALA A 124 0.36 -11.63 6.70
C ALA A 124 1.79 -11.99 7.13
N ARG A 125 2.02 -13.26 7.47
CA ARG A 125 3.33 -13.79 7.84
C ARG A 125 4.29 -13.85 6.65
N GLN A 126 3.78 -14.22 5.48
CA GLN A 126 4.59 -14.25 4.25
C GLN A 126 5.08 -12.85 3.87
N ILE A 127 4.20 -11.86 3.92
CA ILE A 127 4.51 -10.48 3.55
C ILE A 127 5.47 -9.83 4.54
N SER A 128 5.29 -10.05 5.85
CA SER A 128 6.14 -9.45 6.88
C SER A 128 7.55 -10.03 6.93
N ASN A 129 7.75 -11.23 6.38
CA ASN A 129 9.02 -11.95 6.38
C ASN A 129 9.54 -12.23 4.95
N HIS A 130 9.02 -11.52 3.94
CA HIS A 130 9.36 -11.81 2.56
C HIS A 130 10.85 -11.49 2.31
N PRO A 131 11.66 -12.44 1.80
CA PRO A 131 13.11 -12.26 1.74
C PRO A 131 13.53 -11.07 0.88
N THR A 132 12.89 -10.90 -0.29
CA THR A 132 13.32 -9.93 -1.30
C THR A 132 12.30 -8.83 -1.64
N LEU A 133 11.04 -8.91 -1.21
CA LEU A 133 10.00 -7.94 -1.54
C LEU A 133 9.58 -7.20 -0.28
N HIS A 134 10.19 -6.04 -0.08
CA HIS A 134 10.03 -5.25 1.14
C HIS A 134 8.88 -4.26 0.96
N ASN A 135 7.72 -4.62 1.50
CA ASN A 135 6.51 -3.80 1.39
C ASN A 135 6.63 -2.51 2.20
N ALA A 136 6.23 -1.39 1.60
CA ALA A 136 6.17 -0.07 2.22
C ALA A 136 4.79 0.56 1.97
N ILE A 137 3.93 0.41 2.98
CA ILE A 137 2.52 0.81 2.97
C ILE A 137 2.42 2.23 3.53
N VAL A 138 2.15 3.19 2.65
CA VAL A 138 1.98 4.59 3.04
C VAL A 138 0.53 4.84 3.44
N THR A 139 0.34 5.35 4.66
CA THR A 139 -0.95 5.77 5.22
C THR A 139 -0.90 7.25 5.60
N ALA A 140 -2.07 7.88 5.69
CA ALA A 140 -2.21 9.25 6.18
C ALA A 140 -2.99 9.24 7.51
N ARG A 141 -2.39 9.81 8.56
CA ARG A 141 -3.02 9.96 9.87
C ARG A 141 -3.43 11.42 10.07
N ALA A 142 -4.73 11.68 10.24
CA ALA A 142 -5.24 13.02 10.51
C ALA A 142 -4.73 13.62 11.83
N LYS A 143 -4.53 14.95 11.86
CA LYS A 143 -4.09 15.76 13.01
C LYS A 143 -5.14 16.81 13.39
N GLY A 144 -5.14 17.23 14.66
CA GLY A 144 -5.89 18.41 15.13
C GLY A 144 -7.37 18.36 14.78
N VAL A 145 -7.89 19.42 14.16
CA VAL A 145 -9.29 19.53 13.71
C VAL A 145 -9.69 18.40 12.76
N ALA A 146 -8.73 17.84 12.00
CA ALA A 146 -8.96 16.69 11.13
C ALA A 146 -9.21 15.36 11.90
N ARG A 147 -8.96 15.30 13.22
CA ARG A 147 -9.27 14.14 14.07
C ARG A 147 -10.71 14.14 14.60
N GLY A 148 -11.43 15.27 14.55
CA GLY A 148 -12.79 15.40 15.11
C GLY A 148 -13.90 15.06 14.11
N GLU A 149 -15.15 15.05 14.58
CA GLU A 149 -16.36 14.89 13.75
C GLU A 149 -16.58 16.01 12.72
N SER A 150 -15.69 16.98 12.57
CA SER A 150 -15.68 17.95 11.46
C SER A 150 -14.49 17.74 10.52
N GLY A 151 -13.51 16.93 10.93
CA GLY A 151 -12.33 16.56 10.16
C GLY A 151 -12.63 15.74 8.91
N TRP A 152 -13.78 15.05 8.90
CA TRP A 152 -14.29 14.38 7.71
C TRP A 152 -14.65 15.36 6.59
N LYS A 153 -15.29 16.50 6.88
CA LYS A 153 -15.62 17.53 5.86
C LYS A 153 -14.35 18.12 5.26
N LEU A 154 -13.30 18.24 6.09
CA LEU A 154 -11.98 18.70 5.69
C LEU A 154 -11.28 17.65 4.79
N GLY A 155 -11.33 16.36 5.16
CA GLY A 155 -10.84 15.24 4.34
C GLY A 155 -11.55 15.13 2.97
N VAL A 156 -12.88 15.30 2.98
CA VAL A 156 -13.77 15.81 1.91
C VAL A 156 -13.11 16.67 0.86
N GLY A 157 -13.14 17.96 1.18
CA GLY A 157 -12.67 19.02 0.29
C GLY A 157 -11.23 18.80 -0.15
N MET A 158 -10.40 18.16 0.68
CA MET A 158 -9.00 17.90 0.35
C MET A 158 -8.79 16.73 -0.61
N ALA A 159 -9.54 15.63 -0.51
CA ALA A 159 -9.47 14.55 -1.50
C ALA A 159 -9.91 15.07 -2.88
N THR A 160 -10.99 15.85 -2.92
CA THR A 160 -11.48 16.52 -4.13
C THR A 160 -10.47 17.53 -4.67
N ALA A 161 -9.85 18.35 -3.81
CA ALA A 161 -8.84 19.33 -4.21
C ALA A 161 -7.50 18.69 -4.62
N THR A 162 -7.12 17.55 -4.03
CA THR A 162 -5.92 16.79 -4.41
C THR A 162 -6.12 16.13 -5.78
N LEU A 163 -7.31 15.57 -6.04
CA LEU A 163 -7.70 15.13 -7.39
C LEU A 163 -7.68 16.29 -8.40
N GLY A 164 -7.96 17.51 -7.95
CA GLY A 164 -7.81 18.75 -8.71
C GLY A 164 -6.41 19.38 -8.73
N ASN A 165 -5.37 18.72 -8.18
CA ASN A 165 -4.00 19.24 -8.03
C ASN A 165 -3.89 20.61 -7.32
N ALA A 166 -4.85 20.97 -6.48
CA ALA A 166 -5.01 22.32 -5.93
C ALA A 166 -4.39 22.53 -4.53
N ILE A 167 -3.77 21.51 -3.93
CA ILE A 167 -3.19 21.59 -2.57
C ILE A 167 -1.67 21.36 -2.60
N SER A 168 -0.93 22.23 -1.90
CA SER A 168 0.52 22.10 -1.75
C SER A 168 0.91 21.02 -0.74
N ARG A 169 2.04 20.34 -0.99
CA ARG A 169 2.61 19.30 -0.09
C ARG A 169 2.84 19.80 1.34
N LYS A 170 3.16 21.09 1.52
CA LYS A 170 3.36 21.73 2.83
C LYS A 170 2.04 21.86 3.62
N GLY A 171 0.91 22.13 2.95
CA GLY A 171 -0.40 22.22 3.58
C GLY A 171 -0.91 20.86 4.10
N LEU A 172 -0.62 19.77 3.38
CA LEU A 172 -0.96 18.41 3.82
C LEU A 172 -0.23 18.01 5.11
N GLY A 173 1.04 18.39 5.27
CA GLY A 173 1.84 18.05 6.46
C GLY A 173 1.35 18.70 7.78
N LEU A 174 0.58 19.78 7.69
CA LEU A 174 -0.03 20.45 8.86
C LEU A 174 -1.26 19.68 9.37
N LEU A 175 -1.99 19.02 8.48
CA LEU A 175 -3.26 18.34 8.79
C LEU A 175 -3.11 16.82 8.87
N PHE A 176 -2.05 16.25 8.31
CA PHE A 176 -1.80 14.82 8.30
C PHE A 176 -0.34 14.50 8.64
N ASP A 177 -0.13 13.44 9.41
CA ASP A 177 1.15 12.73 9.47
C ASP A 177 1.17 11.64 8.40
N ARG A 178 2.30 11.48 7.72
CA ARG A 178 2.55 10.28 6.92
C ARG A 178 3.06 9.20 7.85
N VAL A 179 2.36 8.08 7.92
CA VAL A 179 2.83 6.89 8.64
C VAL A 179 3.08 5.82 7.59
N ALA A 180 4.31 5.32 7.53
CA ALA A 180 4.69 4.24 6.63
C ALA A 180 4.85 2.96 7.45
N PHE A 181 4.05 1.95 7.14
CA PHE A 181 4.24 0.61 7.64
C PHE A 181 5.18 -0.10 6.69
N CYS A 182 6.34 -0.52 7.18
CA CYS A 182 7.42 -1.04 6.35
C CYS A 182 7.81 -2.45 6.78
N HIS A 183 8.31 -3.24 5.83
CA HIS A 183 9.04 -4.46 6.12
C HIS A 183 10.18 -4.18 7.13
N GLY A 184 10.50 -5.15 8.00
CA GLY A 184 11.46 -4.96 9.09
C GLY A 184 12.88 -4.58 8.65
N GLU A 185 13.28 -5.03 7.46
CA GLU A 185 14.59 -4.72 6.86
C GLU A 185 14.66 -3.32 6.20
N LEU A 186 13.54 -2.60 6.10
CA LEU A 186 13.51 -1.29 5.44
C LEU A 186 13.76 -0.15 6.44
N ASN A 187 15.00 0.32 6.48
CA ASN A 187 15.45 1.39 7.41
C ASN A 187 15.09 2.81 6.97
N ALA A 188 14.78 3.01 5.69
CA ALA A 188 14.40 4.30 5.14
C ALA A 188 13.38 4.11 4.02
N LEU A 189 12.44 5.04 3.92
CA LEU A 189 11.44 5.03 2.86
C LEU A 189 12.00 5.77 1.63
N PRO A 190 12.00 5.15 0.43
CA PRO A 190 12.37 5.86 -0.80
C PRO A 190 11.47 7.07 -1.05
N PHE A 191 12.02 8.12 -1.66
CA PHE A 191 11.29 9.34 -2.04
C PHE A 191 10.59 10.04 -0.86
N ALA A 192 11.18 9.93 0.33
CA ALA A 192 10.56 10.40 1.56
C ALA A 192 10.79 11.89 1.88
N ASP A 193 11.66 12.58 1.15
CA ASP A 193 12.08 13.95 1.42
C ASP A 193 10.90 14.93 1.54
N GLY A 194 10.96 15.81 2.54
CA GLY A 194 9.96 16.85 2.76
C GLY A 194 8.71 16.44 3.56
N PHE A 195 8.66 15.21 4.10
CA PHE A 195 7.57 14.75 4.96
C PHE A 195 8.10 14.19 6.29
N ASN A 196 7.52 14.62 7.42
CA ASN A 196 7.74 13.95 8.71
C ASN A 196 7.06 12.57 8.68
N THR A 197 7.87 11.53 8.49
CA THR A 197 7.37 10.17 8.25
C THR A 197 7.72 9.27 9.42
N GLN A 198 6.69 8.73 10.05
CA GLN A 198 6.89 7.73 11.09
C GLN A 198 6.96 6.35 10.43
N LEU A 199 8.07 5.66 10.61
CA LEU A 199 8.23 4.27 10.17
C LEU A 199 7.71 3.34 11.27
N THR A 200 6.95 2.31 10.89
CA THR A 200 6.45 1.27 11.79
C THR A 200 6.66 -0.08 11.12
N ALA A 201 7.26 -1.05 11.82
CA ALA A 201 7.46 -2.37 11.25
C ALA A 201 6.11 -3.10 11.04
N ILE A 202 5.93 -3.69 9.87
CA ILE A 202 4.83 -4.58 9.55
C ILE A 202 5.02 -5.90 10.30
N ASN A 203 3.93 -6.46 10.80
CA ASN A 203 3.84 -7.80 11.33
C ASN A 203 2.43 -8.37 11.07
N GLU A 204 2.24 -9.61 11.49
CA GLU A 204 1.00 -10.37 11.28
C GLU A 204 -0.25 -9.68 11.87
N LEU A 205 -0.09 -8.89 12.94
CA LEU A 205 -1.19 -8.23 13.64
C LEU A 205 -1.59 -6.90 12.99
N ASN A 206 -0.65 -6.19 12.38
CA ASN A 206 -0.87 -4.83 11.87
C ASN A 206 -0.93 -4.72 10.34
N LEU A 207 -0.60 -5.78 9.58
CA LEU A 207 -0.59 -5.72 8.12
C LEU A 207 -1.97 -5.38 7.53
N ILE A 208 -3.01 -6.15 7.88
CA ILE A 208 -4.35 -5.95 7.34
C ILE A 208 -4.90 -4.56 7.73
N PRO A 209 -4.81 -4.11 9.00
CA PRO A 209 -5.14 -2.74 9.37
C PRO A 209 -4.38 -1.68 8.57
N ALA A 210 -3.08 -1.87 8.33
CA ALA A 210 -2.26 -0.94 7.55
C ALA A 210 -2.68 -0.87 6.09
N LEU A 211 -2.91 -2.02 5.44
CA LEU A 211 -3.40 -2.11 4.07
C LEU A 211 -4.76 -1.41 3.94
N LYS A 212 -5.70 -1.70 4.84
CA LYS A 212 -7.02 -1.07 4.87
C LYS A 212 -6.92 0.45 5.07
N ALA A 213 -6.14 0.90 6.06
CA ALA A 213 -5.92 2.32 6.33
C ALA A 213 -5.25 3.06 5.16
N SER A 214 -4.42 2.38 4.36
CA SER A 214 -3.83 2.97 3.15
C SER A 214 -4.87 3.23 2.05
N GLY A 215 -5.95 2.45 2.04
CA GLY A 215 -7.05 2.53 1.08
C GLY A 215 -8.25 3.35 1.55
N ALA A 216 -8.23 3.84 2.79
CA ALA A 216 -9.28 4.68 3.34
C ALA A 216 -9.35 6.02 2.58
N ILE A 217 -10.17 6.05 1.55
CA ILE A 217 -10.71 7.28 0.98
C ILE A 217 -11.60 7.87 2.09
N PRO A 218 -11.40 9.13 2.52
CA PRO A 218 -12.30 9.72 3.50
C PRO A 218 -13.73 9.55 2.98
N PHE A 219 -14.62 8.98 3.81
CA PHE A 219 -16.05 8.64 3.59
C PHE A 219 -16.40 7.21 3.22
N LEU A 220 -15.46 6.40 2.73
CA LEU A 220 -15.80 5.01 2.43
C LEU A 220 -15.47 4.12 3.62
N MET A 221 -14.35 4.26 4.32
CA MET A 221 -13.97 3.35 5.42
C MET A 221 -13.90 4.05 6.78
N GLN A 222 -14.18 3.30 7.85
CA GLN A 222 -13.92 3.72 9.22
C GLN A 222 -12.42 3.99 9.43
N CYS A 223 -12.10 5.12 10.08
CA CYS A 223 -10.74 5.40 10.53
C CYS A 223 -10.31 4.36 11.56
N GLU A 224 -9.18 3.68 11.32
CA GLU A 224 -8.57 2.80 12.31
C GLU A 224 -8.19 3.60 13.57
N PRO A 225 -8.65 3.20 14.78
CA PRO A 225 -8.24 3.83 16.01
C PRO A 225 -6.72 3.79 16.16
N SER A 226 -6.13 4.86 16.68
CA SER A 226 -4.72 4.82 17.09
C SER A 226 -4.52 3.65 18.05
N HIS A 227 -3.61 2.73 17.69
CA HIS A 227 -3.33 1.52 18.47
C HIS A 227 -3.22 1.84 19.97
N PRO A 228 -3.79 1.01 20.87
CA PRO A 228 -3.85 1.33 22.29
C PRO A 228 -2.44 1.50 22.87
N ARG A 229 -2.28 2.56 23.68
CA ARG A 229 -1.08 2.96 24.46
C ARG A 229 -0.41 1.84 25.30
N ARG A 230 -0.90 0.60 25.29
CA ARG A 230 -0.41 -0.51 26.13
C ARG A 230 0.92 -1.14 25.68
N LEU A 231 1.37 -0.93 24.45
CA LEU A 231 2.66 -1.48 23.98
C LEU A 231 3.87 -0.57 24.25
N ARG A 232 3.68 0.67 24.75
CA ARG A 232 4.79 1.56 25.16
C ARG A 232 5.56 1.08 26.39
N ARG A 233 5.03 0.14 27.18
CA ARG A 233 5.72 -0.41 28.36
C ARG A 233 6.43 -1.76 28.11
N ALA A 234 6.21 -2.39 26.95
CA ALA A 234 6.90 -3.65 26.62
C ALA A 234 8.24 -3.45 25.88
N PHE A 235 8.54 -2.23 25.41
CA PHE A 235 9.79 -1.89 24.70
C PHE A 235 10.79 -1.05 25.54
N LEU A 236 10.45 -0.74 26.79
CA LEU A 236 11.36 -0.11 27.75
C LEU A 236 11.60 -1.09 28.90
N GLY A 237 12.36 -2.14 28.61
CA GLY A 237 12.74 -3.14 29.59
C GLY A 237 14.03 -3.85 29.19
N ARG A 238 15.11 -3.47 29.88
CA ARG A 238 16.45 -4.09 29.96
C ARG A 238 17.53 -3.58 28.99
N GLY A 239 18.29 -2.63 29.51
CA GLY A 239 19.74 -2.57 29.35
C GLY A 239 20.37 -1.94 30.60
N HIS A 240 20.92 -2.80 31.48
CA HIS A 240 22.19 -2.69 32.23
C HIS A 240 22.72 -1.27 32.55
N HIS A 241 23.01 -0.85 33.78
CA HIS A 241 23.51 -1.49 35.00
C HIS A 241 22.88 -0.86 36.25
#